data_AF-A0AAV0VZZ6-F1
#
_entry.id   AF-A0AAV0VZZ6-F1
#
_cell.length_a   1.000
_cell.length_b   1.000
_cell.length_c   1.000
_cell.angle_alpha   90.00
_cell.angle_beta   90.00
_cell.angle_gamma   90.00
#
_symmetry.space_group_name_H-M   'P 1'
#
loop_
_entity.id
_entity.type
_entity.pdbx_description
1 polymer ?
#
loop_
_entity_poly.entity_id
_entity_poly.type
_entity_poly.pdbx_seq_one_letter_code
_entity_poly.pdbx_strand_id
1 'polypeptide(L)'
;MDDVNKYLIELGIELKTPRIASKQTLRNNTPSSDPVDYYRKSIFIPYLDSLITSLNDRFAEDFEKFEVFSIHPKYMKSIKKEELITKLKNIKSFYGDLVDNILEEGLIWYSNWSEKEIKDNTDFLELLDETTFFPSIKNCILIAITLPSTTCSVERSFSSLKKLKTWLRSSMTQLRLNGLALMYIHSDILKSQQSDIVEDTIKLFCMEPRRVQFLFDDNDQ
;
A
#
# COMPACT_ATOMS: atom_id res chain seq x y z
N MET A 1 19.33 11.90 -26.65
CA MET A 1 20.81 11.78 -26.66
C MET A 1 21.43 13.16 -26.51
N ASP A 2 20.94 14.14 -27.27
CA ASP A 2 21.34 15.55 -27.12
C ASP A 2 21.09 16.09 -25.71
N ASP A 3 19.99 15.69 -25.05
CA ASP A 3 19.68 16.13 -23.68
C ASP A 3 20.70 15.61 -22.66
N VAL A 4 21.14 14.34 -22.75
CA VAL A 4 22.10 13.77 -21.79
C VAL A 4 23.47 14.42 -21.95
N ASN A 5 23.91 14.64 -23.18
CA ASN A 5 25.15 15.34 -23.46
C ASN A 5 25.07 16.81 -23.01
N LYS A 6 23.93 17.47 -23.20
CA LYS A 6 23.69 18.83 -22.72
C LYS A 6 23.78 18.93 -21.19
N TYR A 7 23.14 18.01 -20.45
CA TYR A 7 23.22 17.95 -18.98
C TYR A 7 24.64 17.63 -18.48
N LEU A 8 25.39 16.77 -19.17
CA LEU A 8 26.77 16.46 -18.83
C LEU A 8 27.71 17.66 -19.02
N ILE A 9 27.48 18.44 -20.08
CA ILE A 9 28.20 19.69 -20.36
C ILE A 9 27.84 20.75 -19.31
N GLU A 10 26.58 20.89 -18.93
CA GLU A 10 26.13 21.81 -17.87
C GLU A 10 26.73 21.45 -16.48
N LEU A 11 26.94 20.16 -16.20
CA LEU A 11 27.52 19.67 -14.94
C LEU A 11 29.07 19.60 -14.96
N GLY A 12 29.71 19.79 -16.12
CA GLY A 12 31.16 19.67 -16.27
C GLY A 12 31.72 18.25 -16.07
N ILE A 13 30.90 17.21 -16.31
CA ILE A 13 31.26 15.81 -16.06
C ILE A 13 31.50 15.09 -17.38
N GLU A 14 32.67 14.46 -17.52
CA GLU A 14 32.97 13.57 -18.65
C GLU A 14 32.40 12.16 -18.42
N LEU A 15 31.65 11.64 -19.40
CA LEU A 15 31.12 10.27 -19.34
C LEU A 15 32.25 9.25 -19.56
N LYS A 16 32.75 8.65 -18.48
CA LYS A 16 33.78 7.60 -18.53
C LYS A 16 33.22 6.26 -18.07
N THR A 17 33.71 5.19 -18.68
CA THR A 17 33.47 3.83 -18.18
C THR A 17 34.20 3.64 -16.85
N PRO A 18 33.58 2.96 -15.87
CA PRO A 18 34.27 2.55 -14.65
C PRO A 18 35.45 1.63 -14.98
N ARG A 19 36.46 1.63 -14.12
CA ARG A 19 37.65 0.79 -14.29
C ARG A 19 37.26 -0.69 -14.31
N ILE A 20 37.58 -1.36 -15.40
CA ILE A 20 37.40 -2.80 -15.58
C ILE A 20 38.56 -3.53 -14.88
N ALA A 21 38.26 -4.47 -13.99
CA ALA A 21 39.28 -5.32 -13.35
C ALA A 21 39.51 -6.58 -14.20
N SER A 22 40.78 -6.96 -14.39
CA SER A 22 41.17 -8.10 -15.22
C SER A 22 40.78 -9.46 -14.63
N LYS A 23 40.63 -9.53 -13.31
CA LYS A 23 40.10 -10.69 -12.59
C LYS A 23 38.98 -10.22 -11.67
N GLN A 24 37.79 -10.78 -11.86
CA GLN A 24 36.66 -10.62 -10.94
C GLN A 24 36.11 -12.01 -10.60
N THR A 25 35.83 -12.23 -9.32
CA THR A 25 35.32 -13.52 -8.81
C THR A 25 33.81 -13.49 -8.56
N LEU A 26 33.22 -12.30 -8.38
CA LEU A 26 31.83 -12.11 -7.92
C LEU A 26 30.89 -11.54 -9.00
N ARG A 27 31.41 -10.88 -10.04
CA ARG A 27 30.63 -10.31 -11.15
C ARG A 27 31.42 -10.38 -12.46
N ASN A 28 30.72 -10.50 -13.58
CA ASN A 28 31.31 -10.43 -14.91
C ASN A 28 31.44 -8.98 -15.36
N ASN A 29 32.51 -8.65 -16.08
CA ASN A 29 32.64 -7.38 -16.77
C ASN A 29 31.59 -7.31 -17.89
N THR A 30 30.80 -6.24 -17.91
CA THR A 30 29.80 -6.01 -18.96
C THR A 30 30.52 -5.63 -20.27
N PRO A 31 30.35 -6.38 -21.37
CA PRO A 31 30.96 -6.04 -22.65
C PRO A 31 30.27 -4.79 -23.23
N SER A 32 31.03 -3.71 -23.37
CA SER A 32 30.55 -2.44 -23.89
C SER A 32 31.61 -1.79 -24.78
N SER A 33 31.19 -1.34 -25.96
CA SER A 33 32.06 -0.61 -26.89
C SER A 33 32.14 0.89 -26.58
N ASP A 34 31.13 1.42 -25.87
CA ASP A 34 30.96 2.85 -25.57
C ASP A 34 30.48 3.05 -24.12
N PRO A 35 30.83 4.16 -23.42
CA PRO A 35 30.35 4.40 -22.07
C PRO A 35 28.83 4.47 -21.94
N VAL A 36 28.12 4.92 -22.98
CA VAL A 36 26.64 4.92 -22.99
C VAL A 36 26.10 3.49 -23.00
N ASP A 37 26.71 2.63 -23.81
CA ASP A 37 26.33 1.21 -23.90
C ASP A 37 26.64 0.46 -22.59
N TYR A 38 27.72 0.83 -21.89
CA TYR A 38 28.04 0.32 -20.56
C TYR A 38 26.94 0.62 -19.54
N TYR A 39 26.56 1.90 -19.38
CA TYR A 39 25.55 2.29 -18.40
C TYR A 39 24.15 1.78 -18.78
N ARG A 40 23.86 1.68 -20.08
CA ARG A 40 22.62 1.05 -20.56
C ARG A 40 22.51 -0.40 -20.09
N LYS A 41 23.57 -1.20 -20.26
CA LYS A 41 23.56 -2.64 -19.92
C LYS A 41 23.76 -2.91 -18.43
N SER A 42 24.54 -2.11 -17.73
CA SER A 42 24.88 -2.35 -16.32
C SER A 42 23.88 -1.78 -15.33
N ILE A 43 23.21 -0.66 -15.67
CA ILE A 43 22.28 0.04 -14.77
C ILE A 43 20.89 0.07 -15.35
N PHE A 44 20.72 0.63 -16.55
CA PHE A 44 19.38 0.95 -17.06
C PHE A 44 18.52 -0.29 -17.33
N ILE A 45 19.05 -1.29 -18.05
CA ILE A 45 18.31 -2.53 -18.34
C ILE A 45 18.01 -3.31 -17.04
N PRO A 46 18.99 -3.60 -16.15
CA PRO A 46 18.69 -4.28 -14.89
C PRO A 46 17.70 -3.52 -14.00
N TYR A 47 17.73 -2.18 -14.01
CA TYR A 47 16.76 -1.37 -13.30
C TYR A 47 15.36 -1.48 -13.89
N LEU A 48 15.23 -1.42 -15.21
CA LEU A 48 13.94 -1.64 -15.88
C LEU A 48 13.41 -3.05 -15.64
N ASP A 49 14.27 -4.07 -15.75
CA ASP A 49 13.91 -5.46 -15.44
C ASP A 49 13.44 -5.57 -14.00
N SER A 50 14.16 -4.97 -13.04
CA SER A 50 13.75 -4.93 -11.63
C SER A 50 12.40 -4.24 -11.43
N LEU A 51 12.11 -3.16 -12.15
CA LEU A 51 10.81 -2.48 -12.10
C LEU A 51 9.70 -3.37 -12.68
N ILE A 52 9.96 -4.01 -13.82
CA ILE A 52 9.01 -4.92 -14.47
C ILE A 52 8.72 -6.11 -13.55
N THR A 53 9.76 -6.75 -13.00
CA THR A 53 9.61 -7.84 -12.02
C THR A 53 8.83 -7.37 -10.80
N SER A 54 9.14 -6.20 -10.23
CA SER A 54 8.40 -5.68 -9.08
C SER A 54 6.93 -5.40 -9.37
N LEU A 55 6.61 -4.93 -10.58
CA LEU A 55 5.23 -4.74 -11.02
C LEU A 55 4.52 -6.07 -11.22
N ASN A 56 5.18 -7.04 -11.86
CA ASN A 56 4.63 -8.38 -12.04
C ASN A 56 4.40 -9.06 -10.69
N ASP A 57 5.38 -9.08 -9.80
CA ASP A 57 5.25 -9.66 -8.46
C ASP A 57 4.10 -9.01 -7.66
N ARG A 58 3.83 -7.71 -7.89
CA ARG A 58 2.76 -6.99 -7.21
C ARG A 58 1.37 -7.23 -7.81
N PHE A 59 1.26 -7.49 -9.11
CA PHE A 59 -0.03 -7.53 -9.82
C PHE A 59 -0.35 -8.86 -10.52
N ALA A 60 0.56 -9.82 -10.61
CA ALA A 60 0.39 -11.02 -11.45
C ALA A 60 -0.65 -12.03 -10.92
N GLU A 61 -0.84 -12.14 -9.60
CA GLU A 61 -1.65 -13.22 -9.02
C GLU A 61 -3.03 -12.76 -8.48
N ASP A 62 -3.27 -11.45 -8.36
CA ASP A 62 -4.37 -10.90 -7.55
C ASP A 62 -5.42 -10.11 -8.36
N PHE A 63 -5.56 -10.37 -9.66
CA PHE A 63 -6.52 -9.65 -10.51
C PHE A 63 -7.98 -9.76 -10.02
N GLU A 64 -8.36 -10.90 -9.44
CA GLU A 64 -9.71 -11.15 -8.92
C GLU A 64 -10.12 -10.11 -7.86
N LYS A 65 -9.17 -9.64 -7.04
CA LYS A 65 -9.42 -8.62 -6.00
C LYS A 65 -9.83 -7.28 -6.61
N PHE A 66 -9.27 -6.95 -7.77
CA PHE A 66 -9.53 -5.71 -8.50
C PHE A 66 -10.77 -5.80 -9.40
N GLU A 67 -11.38 -6.96 -9.56
CA GLU A 67 -12.61 -7.08 -10.35
C GLU A 67 -13.76 -6.27 -9.76
N VAL A 68 -13.73 -5.96 -8.45
CA VAL A 68 -14.69 -5.08 -7.78
C VAL A 68 -14.78 -3.70 -8.45
N PHE A 69 -13.70 -3.20 -9.04
CA PHE A 69 -13.71 -1.94 -9.78
C PHE A 69 -14.63 -2.00 -11.02
N SER A 70 -14.89 -3.19 -11.57
CA SER A 70 -15.81 -3.36 -12.72
C SER A 70 -17.27 -3.01 -12.41
N ILE A 71 -17.62 -2.86 -11.13
CA ILE A 71 -18.97 -2.46 -10.69
C ILE A 71 -19.26 -0.99 -11.02
N HIS A 72 -18.23 -0.19 -11.28
CA HIS A 72 -18.41 1.20 -11.65
C HIS A 72 -19.16 1.31 -12.99
N PRO A 73 -20.21 2.15 -13.08
CA PRO A 73 -21.03 2.31 -14.28
C PRO A 73 -20.23 2.58 -15.57
N LYS A 74 -19.14 3.35 -15.48
CA LYS A 74 -18.21 3.62 -16.60
C LYS A 74 -17.62 2.36 -17.22
N TYR A 75 -17.16 1.41 -16.39
CA TYR A 75 -16.60 0.15 -16.88
C TYR A 75 -17.71 -0.77 -17.35
N MET A 76 -18.86 -0.79 -16.66
CA MET A 76 -20.02 -1.56 -17.08
C MET A 76 -20.47 -1.22 -18.50
N LYS A 77 -20.55 0.06 -18.90
CA LYS A 77 -20.92 0.45 -20.27
C LYS A 77 -19.99 -0.09 -21.36
N SER A 78 -18.72 -0.37 -21.02
CA SER A 78 -17.73 -0.90 -21.96
C SER A 78 -17.73 -2.42 -22.05
N ILE A 79 -18.36 -3.11 -21.10
CA ILE A 79 -18.26 -4.57 -20.93
C ILE A 79 -19.55 -5.24 -21.43
N LYS A 80 -19.43 -6.40 -22.09
CA LYS A 80 -20.58 -7.22 -22.47
C LYS A 80 -21.21 -7.89 -21.25
N LYS A 81 -22.53 -8.08 -21.26
CA LYS A 81 -23.28 -8.71 -20.15
C LYS A 81 -22.71 -10.08 -19.73
N GLU A 82 -22.28 -10.90 -20.68
CA GLU A 82 -21.71 -12.24 -20.41
C GLU A 82 -20.40 -12.15 -19.61
N GLU A 83 -19.53 -11.21 -19.98
CA GLU A 83 -18.26 -10.99 -19.30
C GLU A 83 -18.47 -10.41 -17.89
N LEU A 84 -19.49 -9.56 -17.73
CA LEU A 84 -19.87 -9.03 -16.42
C LEU A 84 -20.33 -10.14 -15.48
N ILE A 85 -21.13 -11.11 -15.95
CA ILE A 85 -21.57 -12.24 -15.13
C ILE A 85 -20.37 -13.05 -14.63
N THR A 86 -19.36 -13.28 -15.48
CA THR A 86 -18.13 -13.96 -15.07
C THR A 86 -17.41 -13.18 -13.97
N LYS A 87 -17.28 -11.85 -14.12
CA LYS A 87 -16.66 -11.00 -13.09
C LYS A 87 -17.42 -11.02 -11.77
N LEU A 88 -18.75 -10.94 -11.81
CA LEU A 88 -19.58 -11.01 -10.59
C LEU A 88 -19.43 -12.36 -9.88
N LYS A 89 -19.28 -13.47 -10.62
CA LYS A 89 -19.01 -14.79 -10.03
C LYS A 89 -17.65 -14.85 -9.34
N ASN A 90 -16.62 -14.30 -9.97
CA ASN A 90 -15.28 -14.23 -9.38
C ASN A 90 -15.29 -13.38 -8.11
N ILE A 91 -15.95 -12.21 -8.13
CA ILE A 91 -16.15 -11.36 -6.95
C ILE A 91 -16.84 -12.14 -5.83
N LYS A 92 -17.93 -12.86 -6.13
CA LYS A 92 -18.62 -13.69 -5.14
C LYS A 92 -17.69 -14.78 -4.57
N SER A 93 -16.92 -15.45 -5.42
CA SER A 93 -15.98 -16.50 -5.01
C SER A 93 -14.88 -15.96 -4.09
N PHE A 94 -14.41 -14.74 -4.34
CA PHE A 94 -13.31 -14.15 -3.58
C PHE A 94 -13.78 -13.53 -2.25
N TYR A 95 -14.86 -12.74 -2.26
CA TYR A 95 -15.32 -11.99 -1.08
C TYR A 95 -16.37 -12.75 -0.25
N GLY A 96 -16.93 -13.85 -0.76
CA GLY A 96 -17.84 -14.73 -0.03
C GLY A 96 -19.08 -14.01 0.50
N ASP A 97 -19.38 -14.25 1.78
CA ASP A 97 -20.60 -13.78 2.46
C ASP A 97 -20.77 -12.25 2.49
N LEU A 98 -19.69 -11.49 2.29
CA LEU A 98 -19.75 -10.02 2.20
C LEU A 98 -20.60 -9.54 1.01
N VAL A 99 -20.75 -10.37 -0.02
CA VAL A 99 -21.31 -9.99 -1.32
C VAL A 99 -22.26 -11.06 -1.87
N ASP A 100 -23.13 -11.57 -1.01
CA ASP A 100 -23.87 -12.82 -1.27
C ASP A 100 -24.87 -12.70 -2.45
N ASN A 101 -25.55 -11.56 -2.60
CA ASN A 101 -26.54 -11.32 -3.66
C ASN A 101 -25.99 -10.54 -4.87
N ILE A 102 -24.67 -10.53 -5.05
CA ILE A 102 -24.02 -9.68 -6.06
C ILE A 102 -24.43 -9.95 -7.50
N LEU A 103 -24.80 -11.21 -7.83
CA LEU A 103 -25.20 -11.57 -9.18
C LEU A 103 -26.50 -10.88 -9.59
N GLU A 104 -27.54 -11.01 -8.76
CA GLU A 104 -28.85 -10.42 -9.05
C GLU A 104 -28.81 -8.90 -8.91
N GLU A 105 -28.21 -8.39 -7.82
CA GLU A 105 -28.06 -6.95 -7.61
C GLU A 105 -27.22 -6.31 -8.72
N GLY A 106 -26.13 -6.95 -9.15
CA GLY A 106 -25.25 -6.46 -10.21
C GLY A 106 -25.89 -6.42 -11.59
N LEU A 107 -26.80 -7.36 -11.89
CA LEU A 107 -27.57 -7.33 -13.14
C LEU A 107 -28.60 -6.20 -13.16
N ILE A 108 -29.28 -5.97 -12.03
CA ILE A 108 -30.23 -4.86 -11.89
C ILE A 108 -29.47 -3.53 -11.95
N TRP A 109 -28.35 -3.43 -11.25
CA TRP A 109 -27.45 -2.28 -11.26
C TRP A 109 -26.97 -1.96 -12.68
N TYR A 110 -26.51 -2.96 -13.43
CA TYR A 110 -26.12 -2.81 -14.83
C TYR A 110 -27.26 -2.23 -15.69
N SER A 111 -28.48 -2.74 -15.49
CA SER A 111 -29.66 -2.30 -16.25
C SER A 111 -30.03 -0.86 -15.89
N ASN A 112 -30.02 -0.50 -14.61
CA ASN A 112 -30.30 0.85 -14.11
C ASN A 112 -29.31 1.89 -14.65
N TRP A 113 -28.03 1.55 -14.75
CA TRP A 113 -26.99 2.46 -15.28
C TRP A 113 -26.84 2.43 -16.79
N SER A 114 -27.44 1.44 -17.47
CA SER A 114 -27.51 1.42 -18.93
C SER A 114 -28.39 2.55 -19.47
N GLU A 115 -29.42 2.94 -18.70
CA GLU A 115 -30.37 3.99 -19.07
C GLU A 115 -29.93 5.40 -18.61
N LYS A 116 -29.12 5.50 -17.54
CA LYS A 116 -28.64 6.78 -17.00
C LYS A 116 -27.42 7.33 -17.76
N GLU A 117 -27.39 8.64 -17.98
CA GLU A 117 -26.17 9.34 -18.39
C GLU A 117 -25.17 9.38 -17.23
N ILE A 118 -23.92 9.01 -17.51
CA ILE A 118 -22.84 9.02 -16.52
C ILE A 118 -22.04 10.29 -16.80
N LYS A 119 -21.85 11.13 -15.77
CA LYS A 119 -20.89 12.24 -15.86
C LYS A 119 -19.49 11.64 -15.92
N ASP A 120 -18.62 12.11 -16.80
CA ASP A 120 -17.29 11.51 -17.02
C ASP A 120 -16.40 11.41 -15.75
N ASN A 121 -16.72 12.20 -14.72
CA ASN A 121 -16.01 12.30 -13.44
C ASN A 121 -16.75 11.70 -12.24
N THR A 122 -17.74 10.82 -12.41
CA THR A 122 -18.36 10.16 -11.24
C THR A 122 -17.30 9.38 -10.47
N ASP A 123 -17.12 9.70 -9.19
CA ASP A 123 -16.24 8.96 -8.30
C ASP A 123 -17.00 7.85 -7.57
N PHE A 124 -16.30 6.83 -7.07
CA PHE A 124 -16.89 5.76 -6.27
C PHE A 124 -17.62 6.29 -5.02
N LEU A 125 -17.18 7.43 -4.49
CA LEU A 125 -17.80 8.06 -3.32
C LEU A 125 -19.21 8.61 -3.65
N GLU A 126 -19.40 9.20 -4.83
CA GLU A 126 -20.71 9.71 -5.28
C GLU A 126 -21.70 8.58 -5.54
N LEU A 127 -21.21 7.41 -5.97
CA LEU A 127 -22.04 6.24 -6.20
C LEU A 127 -22.61 5.64 -4.91
N LEU A 128 -22.01 5.94 -3.75
CA LEU A 128 -22.46 5.37 -2.48
C LEU A 128 -23.90 5.77 -2.14
N ASP A 129 -24.30 6.99 -2.49
CA ASP A 129 -25.65 7.51 -2.23
C ASP A 129 -26.73 6.79 -3.06
N GLU A 130 -26.38 6.28 -4.24
CA GLU A 130 -27.29 5.53 -5.14
C GLU A 130 -27.41 4.05 -4.75
N THR A 131 -26.63 3.57 -3.77
CA THR A 131 -26.55 2.15 -3.39
C THR A 131 -27.44 1.76 -2.22
N THR A 132 -28.34 2.64 -1.79
CA THR A 132 -29.23 2.40 -0.63
C THR A 132 -30.05 1.11 -0.74
N PHE A 133 -30.42 0.71 -1.97
CA PHE A 133 -31.20 -0.49 -2.25
C PHE A 133 -30.35 -1.70 -2.68
N PHE A 134 -29.03 -1.54 -2.78
CA PHE A 134 -28.10 -2.56 -3.27
C PHE A 134 -26.99 -2.82 -2.23
N PRO A 135 -27.28 -3.56 -1.14
CA PRO A 135 -26.33 -3.75 -0.05
C PRO A 135 -25.05 -4.48 -0.49
N SER A 136 -25.15 -5.43 -1.43
CA SER A 136 -23.99 -6.17 -1.94
C SER A 136 -23.10 -5.26 -2.80
N ILE A 137 -23.71 -4.43 -3.65
CA ILE A 137 -23.01 -3.43 -4.47
C ILE A 137 -22.36 -2.35 -3.57
N LYS A 138 -23.05 -1.92 -2.51
CA LYS A 138 -22.52 -0.98 -1.53
C LYS A 138 -21.25 -1.53 -0.88
N ASN A 139 -21.25 -2.78 -0.45
CA ASN A 139 -20.09 -3.43 0.14
C ASN A 139 -18.93 -3.49 -0.86
N CYS A 140 -19.21 -3.83 -2.12
CA CYS A 140 -18.21 -3.78 -3.18
C CYS A 140 -17.62 -2.39 -3.38
N ILE A 141 -18.44 -1.34 -3.45
CA ILE A 141 -17.96 0.04 -3.60
C ILE A 141 -17.11 0.45 -2.40
N LEU A 142 -17.52 0.08 -1.19
CA LEU A 142 -16.72 0.32 0.02
C LEU A 142 -15.35 -0.38 -0.08
N ILE A 143 -15.33 -1.64 -0.50
CA ILE A 143 -14.09 -2.40 -0.74
C ILE A 143 -13.22 -1.68 -1.78
N ALA A 144 -13.81 -1.24 -2.90
CA ALA A 144 -13.08 -0.52 -3.95
C ALA A 144 -12.45 0.80 -3.44
N ILE A 145 -13.16 1.56 -2.61
CA ILE A 145 -12.64 2.82 -2.03
C ILE A 145 -11.55 2.54 -0.99
N THR A 146 -11.67 1.45 -0.23
CA THR A 146 -10.68 1.08 0.80
C THR A 146 -9.44 0.40 0.23
N LEU A 147 -9.52 -0.19 -0.95
CA LEU A 147 -8.37 -0.73 -1.66
C LEU A 147 -7.41 0.43 -1.96
N PRO A 148 -6.19 0.42 -1.39
CA PRO A 148 -5.28 1.55 -1.52
C PRO A 148 -4.86 1.72 -2.98
N SER A 149 -5.39 2.74 -3.65
CA SER A 149 -4.92 3.12 -4.99
C SER A 149 -3.52 3.74 -4.97
N THR A 150 -3.06 4.20 -3.79
CA THR A 150 -1.76 4.88 -3.60
C THR A 150 -1.07 4.50 -2.28
N THR A 151 0.25 4.67 -2.23
CA THR A 151 1.12 4.37 -1.08
C THR A 151 1.06 5.40 0.06
N CYS A 152 0.09 6.31 0.08
CA CYS A 152 0.07 7.44 1.03
C CYS A 152 0.06 6.99 2.51
N SER A 153 -0.68 5.94 2.86
CA SER A 153 -0.67 5.36 4.22
C SER A 153 0.71 4.80 4.62
N VAL A 154 1.44 4.29 3.63
CA VAL A 154 2.79 3.75 3.80
C VAL A 154 3.79 4.89 4.00
N GLU A 155 3.60 6.04 3.35
CA GLU A 155 4.44 7.25 3.53
C GLU A 155 4.28 7.87 4.92
N ARG A 156 3.06 7.98 5.44
CA ARG A 156 2.83 8.44 6.83
C ARG A 156 3.53 7.53 7.82
N SER A 157 3.44 6.22 7.62
CA SER A 157 4.07 5.22 8.47
C SER A 157 5.60 5.28 8.39
N PHE A 158 6.18 5.37 7.20
CA PHE A 158 7.63 5.50 7.00
C PHE A 158 8.19 6.83 7.51
N SER A 159 7.48 7.94 7.33
CA SER A 159 7.86 9.24 7.88
C SER A 159 7.89 9.22 9.41
N SER A 160 6.88 8.58 10.02
CA SER A 160 6.84 8.34 11.47
C SER A 160 7.99 7.44 11.92
N LEU A 161 8.25 6.36 11.19
CA LEU A 161 9.34 5.43 11.48
C LEU A 161 10.71 6.10 11.39
N LYS A 162 10.91 7.01 10.42
CA LYS A 162 12.15 7.78 10.26
C LYS A 162 12.42 8.68 11.48
N LYS A 163 11.38 9.20 12.13
CA LYS A 163 11.50 9.97 13.38
C LYS A 163 11.75 9.09 14.60
N LEU A 164 11.15 7.90 14.65
CA LEU A 164 11.25 6.99 15.80
C LEU A 164 12.55 6.16 15.79
N LYS A 165 12.99 5.72 14.61
CA LYS A 165 14.19 4.90 14.40
C LYS A 165 15.36 5.77 13.96
N THR A 166 15.98 6.42 14.94
CA THR A 166 17.21 7.20 14.75
C THR A 166 18.45 6.36 15.02
N TRP A 167 19.60 6.77 14.48
CA TRP A 167 20.88 6.09 14.70
C TRP A 167 21.25 5.92 16.19
N LEU A 168 20.91 6.91 17.02
CA LEU A 168 21.11 6.86 18.49
C LEU A 168 20.21 5.83 19.21
N ARG A 169 19.18 5.29 18.54
CA ARG A 169 18.19 4.34 19.09
C ARG A 169 18.27 2.97 18.40
N SER A 170 19.49 2.53 18.09
CA SER A 170 19.76 1.30 17.34
C SER A 170 19.51 0.00 18.14
N SER A 171 19.47 0.07 19.47
CA SER A 171 19.25 -1.10 20.36
C SER A 171 17.78 -1.43 20.63
N MET A 172 16.83 -0.77 19.98
CA MET A 172 15.40 -0.93 20.27
C MET A 172 14.83 -2.22 19.66
N THR A 173 14.07 -2.98 20.45
CA THR A 173 13.40 -4.21 19.99
C THR A 173 12.23 -3.89 19.04
N GLN A 174 11.89 -4.84 18.16
CA GLN A 174 10.81 -4.66 17.18
C GLN A 174 9.44 -4.44 17.84
N LEU A 175 9.15 -5.15 18.94
CA LEU A 175 7.91 -4.97 19.71
C LEU A 175 7.76 -3.52 20.20
N ARG A 176 8.83 -2.96 20.78
CA ARG A 176 8.83 -1.57 21.25
C ARG A 176 8.70 -0.58 20.09
N LEU A 177 9.31 -0.88 18.94
CA LEU A 177 9.22 -0.03 17.74
C LEU A 177 7.81 0.02 17.18
N ASN A 178 7.19 -1.14 17.03
CA ASN A 178 5.82 -1.25 16.55
C ASN A 178 4.85 -0.53 17.51
N GLY A 179 5.00 -0.74 18.83
CA GLY A 179 4.17 -0.05 19.84
C GLY A 179 4.30 1.47 19.75
N LEU A 180 5.52 2.00 19.73
CA LEU A 180 5.75 3.44 19.62
C LEU A 180 5.26 4.01 18.28
N ALA A 181 5.42 3.28 17.17
CA ALA A 181 4.91 3.68 15.87
C ALA A 181 3.39 3.76 15.87
N LEU A 182 2.71 2.76 16.44
CA LEU A 182 1.25 2.75 16.56
C LEU A 182 0.76 3.95 17.38
N MET A 183 1.39 4.20 18.53
CA MET A 183 1.07 5.33 19.39
C MET A 183 1.27 6.68 18.71
N TYR A 184 2.35 6.82 17.93
CA TYR A 184 2.65 8.06 17.21
C TYR A 184 1.68 8.31 16.06
N ILE A 185 1.36 7.28 15.26
CA ILE A 185 0.46 7.39 14.11
C ILE A 185 -0.97 7.65 14.56
N HIS A 186 -1.43 6.98 15.62
CA HIS A 186 -2.78 7.08 16.17
C HIS A 186 -2.84 7.95 17.43
N SER A 187 -2.01 9.00 17.49
CA SER A 187 -1.93 9.87 18.67
C SER A 187 -3.26 10.56 19.03
N ASP A 188 -4.14 10.75 18.05
CA ASP A 188 -5.46 11.37 18.27
C ASP A 188 -6.40 10.46 19.07
N ILE A 189 -6.35 9.14 18.81
CA ILE A 189 -7.11 8.13 19.57
C ILE A 189 -6.58 8.02 21.00
N LEU A 190 -5.25 8.08 21.16
CA LEU A 190 -4.64 8.08 22.50
C LEU A 190 -5.05 9.30 23.33
N LYS A 191 -5.19 10.46 22.69
CA LYS A 191 -5.61 11.69 23.39
C LYS A 191 -7.08 11.64 23.79
N SER A 192 -7.95 11.03 22.97
CA SER A 192 -9.38 10.94 23.30
C SER A 192 -9.66 9.94 24.42
N GLN A 193 -8.88 8.86 24.54
CA GLN A 193 -9.05 7.80 25.54
C GLN A 193 -7.93 7.78 26.60
N GLN A 194 -7.33 8.93 26.88
CA GLN A 194 -6.12 9.00 27.72
C GLN A 194 -6.34 8.45 29.13
N SER A 195 -7.49 8.74 29.75
CA SER A 195 -7.81 8.28 31.12
C SER A 195 -7.78 6.76 31.23
N ASP A 196 -8.44 6.10 30.29
CA ASP A 196 -8.70 4.66 30.35
C ASP A 196 -7.39 3.89 30.12
N ILE A 197 -6.59 4.35 29.16
CA ILE A 197 -5.28 3.76 28.85
C ILE A 197 -4.31 3.93 30.03
N VAL A 198 -4.33 5.07 30.72
CA VAL A 198 -3.48 5.26 31.90
C VAL A 198 -3.88 4.32 33.03
N GLU A 199 -5.18 4.14 33.27
CA GLU A 199 -5.66 3.21 34.29
C GLU A 199 -5.29 1.75 33.95
N ASP A 200 -5.49 1.33 32.71
CA ASP A 200 -5.17 -0.03 32.25
C ASP A 200 -3.66 -0.29 32.29
N THR A 201 -2.84 0.69 31.93
CA THR A 201 -1.38 0.56 32.06
C THR A 201 -0.96 0.45 33.52
N ILE A 202 -1.53 1.24 34.44
CA ILE A 202 -1.26 1.11 35.87
C ILE A 202 -1.63 -0.29 36.38
N LYS A 203 -2.82 -0.80 36.02
CA LYS A 203 -3.25 -2.16 36.39
C LYS A 203 -2.26 -3.21 35.88
N LEU A 204 -1.83 -3.12 34.63
CA LEU A 204 -0.85 -4.04 34.03
C LEU A 204 0.49 -3.99 34.78
N PHE A 205 1.00 -2.80 35.10
CA PHE A 205 2.23 -2.62 35.87
C PHE A 205 2.12 -3.09 37.32
N CYS A 206 0.92 -3.09 37.89
CA CYS A 206 0.65 -3.65 39.22
C CYS A 206 0.64 -5.19 39.22
N MET A 207 0.35 -5.85 38.10
CA MET A 207 0.33 -7.31 37.98
C MET A 207 1.73 -7.93 37.83
N GLU A 208 2.71 -7.19 37.31
CA GLU A 208 4.08 -7.68 37.20
C GLU A 208 4.85 -7.52 38.53
N PRO A 209 5.51 -8.58 39.04
CA PRO A 209 6.30 -8.49 40.26
C PRO A 209 7.50 -7.56 40.03
N ARG A 210 7.46 -6.37 40.63
CA ARG A 210 8.53 -5.37 40.50
C ARG A 210 9.73 -5.75 41.36
N ARG A 211 10.93 -5.53 40.82
CA ARG A 211 12.22 -5.57 41.56
C ARG A 211 12.50 -4.26 42.32
N VAL A 212 11.48 -3.61 42.86
CA VAL A 212 11.65 -2.36 43.63
C VAL A 212 10.82 -2.48 44.90
N GLN A 213 11.49 -2.51 46.05
CA GLN A 213 10.85 -2.36 47.35
C GLN A 213 10.28 -0.95 47.43
N PHE A 214 8.98 -0.84 47.71
CA PHE A 214 8.42 0.43 48.14
C PHE A 214 8.96 0.73 49.53
N LEU A 215 9.58 1.89 49.70
CA LEU A 215 10.22 2.35 50.95
C LEU A 215 9.24 2.67 52.09
N PHE A 216 7.97 2.31 51.94
CA PHE A 216 6.94 2.49 52.95
C PHE A 216 6.48 1.11 53.37
N ASP A 217 7.20 0.53 54.32
CA ASP A 217 6.64 -0.52 55.16
C ASP A 217 5.64 0.18 56.10
N ASP A 218 4.36 -0.16 55.99
CA ASP A 218 3.32 0.19 56.96
C ASP A 218 3.56 -0.58 58.28
N ASN A 219 4.71 -0.31 58.93
CA ASN A 219 5.07 -0.80 60.26
C ASN A 219 5.12 0.35 61.27
N ASP A 220 4.11 1.22 61.26
CA ASP A 220 3.77 2.10 62.38
C ASP A 220 2.36 1.76 62.88
N GLN A 221 2.21 0.56 63.46
CA GLN A 221 1.18 0.24 64.47
C GLN A 221 1.75 -0.69 65.53
#